data_AF-A0A7V1BWY2-F1
#
_entry.id   AF-A0A7V1BWY2-F1
#
_cell.length_a   1.000
_cell.length_b   1.000
_cell.length_c   1.000
_cell.angle_alpha   90.00
_cell.angle_beta   90.00
_cell.angle_gamma   90.00
#
_symmetry.space_group_name_H-M   'P 1'
#
loop_
_entity.id
_entity.type
_entity.pdbx_description
1 polymer ?
#
loop_
_entity_poly.entity_id
_entity_poly.type
_entity_poly.pdbx_seq_one_letter_code
_entity_poly.pdbx_strand_id
1 'polypeptide(L)' 'MNKYTDLDEKLFRDSLLSCRLQRHMQALGAYGFLSRVKGKKHFLKFIPEGLRLLKEDMSESGTEYPALCELVLGL' A
#
# COMPACT_ATOMS: atom_id res chain seq x y z
N MET A 1 3.11 -33.89 9.49
CA MET A 1 3.60 -32.97 8.44
C MET A 1 3.24 -31.55 8.85
N ASN A 2 4.23 -30.73 9.18
CA ASN A 2 4.01 -29.36 9.63
C ASN A 2 3.68 -28.51 8.39
N LYS A 3 2.46 -27.96 8.30
CA LYS A 3 1.95 -27.24 7.10
C LYS A 3 2.67 -25.90 6.81
N TYR A 4 3.76 -25.59 7.52
CA TYR A 4 4.40 -24.28 7.55
C TYR A 4 5.91 -24.30 7.22
N THR A 5 6.49 -25.45 6.85
CA THR A 5 7.96 -25.60 6.77
C THR A 5 8.61 -25.21 5.44
N ASP A 6 7.88 -24.75 4.43
CA ASP A 6 8.46 -24.30 3.15
C ASP A 6 8.10 -22.85 2.79
N LEU A 7 8.17 -21.95 3.78
CA LEU A 7 8.09 -20.52 3.49
C LEU A 7 9.47 -20.07 2.98
N ASP A 8 9.64 -20.07 1.65
CA ASP A 8 10.84 -19.55 1.01
C ASP A 8 10.99 -18.05 1.34
N GLU A 9 12.04 -17.74 2.11
CA GLU A 9 12.31 -16.38 2.57
C GLU A 9 12.46 -15.40 1.40
N LYS A 10 13.07 -15.83 0.29
CA LYS A 10 13.25 -14.99 -0.88
C LYS A 10 11.91 -14.67 -1.52
N LEU A 11 11.08 -15.69 -1.78
CA LEU A 11 9.74 -15.49 -2.34
C LEU A 11 8.87 -14.60 -1.44
N PHE A 12 8.97 -14.79 -0.11
CA PHE A 12 8.28 -13.94 0.83
C PHE A 12 8.73 -12.49 0.70
N ARG A 13 10.05 -12.22 0.75
CA ARG A 13 10.61 -10.86 0.63
C ARG A 13 10.26 -10.20 -0.69
N ASP A 14 10.36 -10.94 -1.80
CA ASP A 14 10.01 -10.44 -3.14
C ASP A 14 8.52 -10.07 -3.22
N SER A 15 7.64 -10.75 -2.48
CA SER A 15 6.21 -10.45 -2.43
C SER A 15 5.83 -9.24 -1.57
N LEU A 16 6.72 -8.79 -0.67
CA LEU A 16 6.38 -7.77 0.33
C LEU A 16 6.03 -6.43 -0.30
N LEU A 17 6.74 -6.03 -1.36
CA LEU A 17 6.54 -4.75 -2.01
C LEU A 17 5.11 -4.63 -2.57
N SER A 18 4.70 -5.57 -3.43
CA SER A 18 3.35 -5.59 -4.00
C SER A 18 2.27 -5.69 -2.92
N CYS A 19 2.52 -6.45 -1.85
CA CYS A 19 1.62 -6.53 -0.70
C CYS A 19 1.46 -5.18 0.02
N ARG A 20 2.55 -4.46 0.29
CA ARG A 20 2.54 -3.14 0.93
C ARG A 20 1.80 -2.13 0.07
N LEU A 21 2.12 -2.06 -1.22
CA LEU A 21 1.45 -1.21 -2.20
C LEU A 21 -0.07 -1.42 -2.19
N GLN A 22 -0.50 -2.69 -2.34
CA GLN A 22 -1.91 -3.04 -2.31
C GLN A 22 -2.56 -2.64 -0.98
N ARG A 23 -1.91 -2.92 0.15
CA ARG A 23 -2.45 -2.64 1.48
C ARG A 23 -2.64 -1.14 1.72
N HIS A 24 -1.67 -0.31 1.33
CA HIS A 24 -1.78 1.14 1.48
C HIS A 24 -2.87 1.73 0.57
N MET A 25 -2.96 1.29 -0.69
CA MET A 25 -4.05 1.71 -1.59
C MET A 25 -5.43 1.36 -1.02
N GLN A 26 -5.62 0.13 -0.53
CA GLN A 26 -6.88 -0.31 0.08
C GLN A 26 -7.23 0.48 1.33
N ALA A 27 -6.24 0.74 2.20
CA ALA A 27 -6.43 1.53 3.41
C ALA A 27 -6.84 2.98 3.07
N LEU A 28 -6.16 3.63 2.13
CA LEU A 28 -6.48 4.99 1.68
C LEU A 28 -7.88 5.07 1.07
N GLY A 29 -8.26 4.10 0.23
CA GLY A 29 -9.62 3.99 -0.30
C GLY A 29 -10.67 3.87 0.81
N ALA A 30 -10.41 3.01 1.82
CA ALA A 30 -11.29 2.87 2.97
C ALA A 30 -11.37 4.15 3.82
N TYR A 31 -10.26 4.81 4.10
CA TYR A 31 -10.23 6.07 4.86
C TYR A 31 -10.99 7.18 4.13
N GLY A 32 -10.80 7.29 2.81
CA GLY A 32 -11.55 8.21 1.96
C GLY A 32 -13.06 7.94 2.02
N PHE A 33 -13.48 6.69 1.80
CA PHE A 33 -14.88 6.30 1.86
C PHE A 33 -15.50 6.55 3.24
N LEU A 34 -14.84 6.11 4.32
CA LEU A 34 -15.33 6.25 5.68
C LEU A 34 -15.47 7.72 6.10
N SER A 35 -14.50 8.57 5.73
CA SER A 35 -14.51 9.98 6.10
C SER A 35 -15.43 10.84 5.21
N ARG A 36 -15.51 10.54 3.91
CA ARG A 36 -16.28 11.33 2.93
C ARG A 36 -17.72 10.86 2.78
N VAL A 37 -17.94 9.54 2.66
CA VAL A 37 -19.27 8.96 2.40
C VAL A 37 -19.97 8.59 3.70
N LYS A 38 -19.26 8.03 4.68
CA LYS A 38 -19.86 7.63 5.98
C LYS A 38 -19.73 8.69 7.08
N GLY A 39 -19.14 9.85 6.79
CA GLY A 39 -19.03 10.98 7.72
C GLY A 39 -18.08 10.75 8.91
N LYS A 40 -17.33 9.64 8.96
CA LYS A 40 -16.43 9.30 10.07
C LYS A 40 -15.11 10.07 9.96
N LYS A 41 -15.12 11.36 10.30
CA LYS A 41 -13.98 12.29 10.13
C LYS A 41 -12.69 11.86 10.85
N HIS A 42 -12.78 11.04 11.89
CA HIS A 42 -11.61 10.51 12.60
C HIS A 42 -10.60 9.80 11.67
N PHE A 43 -11.05 9.21 10.56
CA PHE A 43 -10.15 8.54 9.61
C PHE A 43 -9.27 9.49 8.80
N LEU A 44 -9.60 10.78 8.72
CA LEU A 44 -8.81 11.76 7.96
C LEU A 44 -7.37 11.86 8.48
N LYS A 45 -7.16 11.67 9.79
CA LYS A 45 -5.83 11.76 10.41
C LYS A 45 -4.86 10.67 9.93
N PHE A 46 -5.36 9.57 9.38
CA PHE A 46 -4.52 8.46 8.89
C PHE A 46 -4.13 8.61 7.42
N ILE A 47 -4.80 9.50 6.66
CA ILE A 47 -4.54 9.69 5.24
C ILE A 47 -3.13 10.22 4.96
N PRO A 48 -2.61 11.24 5.67
CA PRO A 48 -1.27 11.76 5.40
C PRO A 48 -0.18 10.68 5.53
N GLU A 49 -0.26 9.89 6.60
CA GLU A 49 0.71 8.82 6.84
C GLU A 49 0.57 7.67 5.84
N GLY A 50 -0.66 7.28 5.49
CA GLY A 50 -0.90 6.29 4.44
C GLY A 50 -0.37 6.71 3.08
N LEU A 51 -0.48 8.00 2.73
CA LEU A 51 0.10 8.55 1.50
C LEU A 51 1.63 8.59 1.55
N ARG A 52 2.22 8.95 2.69
CA ARG A 52 3.69 8.94 2.87
C ARG A 52 4.24 7.55 2.62
N LEU A 53 3.67 6.54 3.27
CA LEU A 53 4.08 5.13 3.12
C LEU A 53 3.88 4.62 1.69
N LEU A 54 2.76 4.93 1.04
CA LEU A 54 2.53 4.55 -0.35
C LEU A 54 3.58 5.15 -1.30
N LYS A 55 3.98 6.40 -1.08
CA LYS A 55 5.03 7.06 -1.88
C LYS A 55 6.40 6.44 -1.67
N GLU A 56 6.73 6.03 -0.45
CA GLU A 56 7.97 5.32 -0.13
C GLU A 56 8.01 3.96 -0.82
N ASP A 57 6.95 3.16 -0.69
CA ASP A 57 6.81 1.88 -1.39
C ASP A 57 6.92 2.07 -2.92
N MET A 58 6.26 3.11 -3.47
CA MET A 58 6.32 3.36 -4.91
C MET A 58 7.72 3.74 -5.40
N SER A 59 8.46 4.49 -4.60
CA SER A 59 9.84 4.84 -4.92
C SER A 59 10.76 3.61 -4.90
N GLU A 60 10.48 2.63 -4.04
CA GLU A 60 11.18 1.34 -3.97
C GLU A 60 10.88 0.44 -5.19
N SER A 61 9.69 0.57 -5.79
CA SER A 61 9.27 -0.24 -6.96
C SER A 61 9.95 0.13 -8.29
N GLY A 62 10.69 1.24 -8.34
CA GLY A 62 11.37 1.69 -9.55
C GLY A 62 10.41 1.92 -10.72
N THR A 63 10.61 1.19 -11.81
CA THR A 63 9.81 1.31 -13.06
C THR A 63 8.80 0.17 -13.26
N GLU A 64 8.59 -0.68 -12.25
CA GLU A 64 7.74 -1.87 -12.36
C GLU A 64 6.25 -1.51 -12.58
N TYR A 65 5.79 -0.41 -11.99
CA TYR A 65 4.39 0.05 -12.07
C TYR A 65 4.31 1.50 -12.60
N PRO A 66 4.56 1.75 -13.90
CA PRO A 66 4.71 3.11 -14.43
C PRO A 66 3.45 3.97 -14.24
N ALA A 67 2.27 3.42 -14.51
CA ALA A 67 1.00 4.14 -14.31
C ALA A 67 0.72 4.46 -12.83
N LEU A 68 1.16 3.59 -11.92
CA LEU A 68 1.00 3.83 -10.48
C LEU A 68 2.01 4.87 -9.97
N CYS A 69 3.24 4.86 -10.50
CA CYS A 69 4.25 5.89 -10.23
C CYS A 69 3.74 7.27 -10.65
N GLU A 70 3.21 7.40 -11.86
CA GLU A 70 2.61 8.65 -12.36
C GLU A 70 1.50 9.14 -11.41
N LEU A 71 0.56 8.25 -11.05
CA LEU A 71 -0.56 8.59 -10.18
C LEU A 71 -0.13 9.00 -8.76
N VAL A 72 0.84 8.31 -8.16
CA VAL A 72 1.21 8.47 -6.74
C VAL A 72 2.27 9.55 -6.54
N LEU A 73 3.24 9.64 -7.45
CA LEU A 73 4.37 10.57 -7.36
C LEU A 73 4.15 11.85 -8.17
N GLY A 74 3.24 11.84 -9.16
CA GLY A 74 2.99 12.98 -10.05
C GLY A 74 4.12 13.21 -11.06
N LEU A 75 4.76 12.13 -11.50
CA LEU A 75 5.82 12.08 -12.52
C LEU A 75 5.23 11.77 -13.88
#